data_AF-L9ZQ83-F1
#
_entry.id   AF-L9ZQ83-F1
#
_cell.length_a   1.000
_cell.length_b   1.000
_cell.length_c   1.000
_cell.angle_alpha   90.00
_cell.angle_beta   90.00
_cell.angle_gamma   90.00
#
_symmetry.space_group_name_H-M   'P 1'
#
loop_
_entity.id
_entity.type
_entity.pdbx_description
1 polymer ?
#
loop_
_entity_poly.entity_id
_entity_poly.type
_entity_poly.pdbx_seq_one_letter_code
_entity_poly.pdbx_strand_id
1 'polypeptide(L)'
;MENYFIDLHLAINMVSPEEFFSSFAQISATIVGFVIAISTVLYSIEREKREERTDELRESLNDFFAHNHQLLSDLFHAFENTAPDDYTDDFDQVSGDFDEAVQKAKELKEESDSEVVIIYSHLAILYYSTLRLETRCDVRELKEIIRDFKSSLDALQHDYFHSENQFNRGLYKDLTKQDEDDIPDEYLLESGVFSRDDTNPIVEHLNENRISSPTNPHKSTVTPVVLSGKELYTIRAVVNRLRIEFGSVRTKSYRTLIDYDPHIVQIIKLTIAIIVAGVVIPIAFLFSFPPILDSLQISGWDLFLSQMVLLITTVLIFISTIELLLVQLRPSKNNLSCLSRFLLWIVDKLSI
;
A
#
# COMPACT_ATOMS: atom_id res chain seq x y z
N MET A 1 -8.39 71.66 -18.60
CA MET A 1 -8.20 70.31 -18.02
C MET A 1 -9.30 69.32 -18.42
N GLU A 2 -10.31 69.71 -19.21
CA GLU A 2 -11.36 68.80 -19.69
C GLU A 2 -11.00 68.02 -20.96
N ASN A 3 -10.11 68.54 -21.82
CA ASN A 3 -9.79 67.86 -23.09
C ASN A 3 -8.86 66.65 -22.95
N TYR A 4 -8.08 66.54 -21.87
CA TYR A 4 -7.24 65.34 -21.62
C TYR A 4 -8.06 64.13 -21.16
N PHE A 5 -9.26 64.34 -20.62
CA PHE A 5 -10.14 63.26 -20.18
C PHE A 5 -10.88 62.61 -21.35
N ILE A 6 -11.17 63.41 -22.40
CA ILE A 6 -11.80 62.93 -23.64
C ILE A 6 -10.80 62.10 -24.47
N ASP A 7 -9.53 62.52 -24.52
CA ASP A 7 -8.49 61.76 -25.21
C ASP A 7 -8.12 60.45 -24.48
N LEU A 8 -8.21 60.39 -23.14
CA LEU A 8 -8.04 59.12 -22.42
C LEU A 8 -9.20 58.15 -22.69
N HIS A 9 -10.42 58.66 -22.89
CA HIS A 9 -11.60 57.87 -23.23
C HIS A 9 -11.56 57.35 -24.69
N LEU A 10 -10.89 58.07 -25.59
CA LEU A 10 -10.65 57.68 -26.98
C LEU A 10 -9.39 56.81 -27.14
N ALA A 11 -8.39 56.95 -26.26
CA ALA A 11 -7.14 56.19 -26.28
C ALA A 11 -7.22 54.83 -25.55
N ILE A 12 -8.35 54.51 -24.91
CA ILE A 12 -8.78 53.11 -24.77
C ILE A 12 -9.19 52.65 -26.17
N ASN A 13 -8.18 52.50 -27.04
CA ASN A 13 -8.31 51.86 -28.33
C ASN A 13 -9.04 50.54 -28.08
N MET A 14 -10.21 50.42 -28.68
CA MET A 14 -11.05 49.24 -28.62
C MET A 14 -10.21 48.05 -29.07
N VAL A 15 -9.68 47.27 -28.12
CA VAL A 15 -9.07 45.98 -28.43
C VAL A 15 -10.15 45.17 -29.12
N SER A 16 -9.86 44.70 -30.34
CA SER A 16 -10.85 43.91 -31.07
C SER A 16 -11.13 42.63 -30.27
N PRO A 17 -12.37 42.12 -30.23
CA PRO A 17 -12.68 40.86 -29.56
C PRO A 17 -11.76 39.72 -29.99
N GLU A 18 -11.31 39.73 -31.25
CA GLU A 18 -10.37 38.76 -31.82
C GLU A 18 -8.98 38.81 -31.15
N GLU A 19 -8.38 40.00 -31.03
CA GLU A 19 -7.10 40.20 -30.34
C GLU A 19 -7.20 39.81 -28.86
N PHE A 20 -8.34 40.05 -28.24
CA PHE A 20 -8.62 39.67 -26.86
C PHE A 20 -8.65 38.15 -26.66
N PHE A 21 -9.54 37.44 -27.36
CA PHE A 21 -9.67 35.99 -27.20
C PHE A 21 -8.38 35.26 -27.59
N SER A 22 -7.63 35.78 -28.57
CA SER A 22 -6.30 35.28 -28.92
C SER A 22 -5.30 35.44 -27.76
N SER A 23 -5.16 36.64 -27.20
CA SER A 23 -4.24 36.91 -26.09
C SER A 23 -4.60 36.11 -24.84
N PHE A 24 -5.91 36.01 -24.53
CA PHE A 24 -6.40 35.21 -23.42
C PHE A 24 -6.11 33.72 -23.61
N ALA A 25 -6.39 33.17 -24.80
CA ALA A 25 -6.08 31.78 -25.11
C ALA A 25 -4.57 31.48 -25.01
N GLN A 26 -3.70 32.40 -25.45
CA GLN A 26 -2.25 32.27 -25.33
C GLN A 26 -1.78 32.24 -23.87
N ILE A 27 -2.28 33.16 -23.03
CA ILE A 27 -1.94 33.21 -21.60
C ILE A 27 -2.45 31.94 -20.91
N SER A 28 -3.70 31.56 -21.13
CA SER A 28 -4.30 30.34 -20.57
C SER A 28 -3.56 29.08 -21.00
N ALA A 29 -3.18 28.96 -22.28
CA ALA A 29 -2.40 27.83 -22.78
C ALA A 29 -1.02 27.78 -22.12
N THR A 30 -0.37 28.92 -21.90
CA THR A 30 0.92 29.01 -21.22
C THR A 30 0.81 28.55 -19.76
N ILE A 31 -0.21 29.02 -19.04
CA ILE A 31 -0.50 28.63 -17.66
C ILE A 31 -0.74 27.13 -17.55
N VAL A 32 -1.60 26.58 -18.42
CA VAL A 32 -1.86 25.14 -18.49
C VAL A 32 -0.57 24.37 -18.75
N GLY A 33 0.22 24.77 -19.76
CA GLY A 33 1.47 24.09 -20.11
C GLY A 33 2.43 24.05 -18.92
N PHE A 34 2.50 25.14 -18.16
CA PHE A 34 3.29 25.21 -16.93
C PHE A 34 2.76 24.26 -15.83
N VAL A 35 1.44 24.21 -15.60
CA VAL A 35 0.83 23.28 -14.63
C VAL A 35 1.12 21.82 -15.00
N ILE A 36 1.00 21.46 -16.27
CA ILE A 36 1.31 20.11 -16.77
C ILE A 36 2.78 19.78 -16.54
N ALA A 37 3.69 20.71 -16.89
CA ALA A 37 5.13 20.52 -16.73
C ALA A 37 5.50 20.29 -15.26
N ILE A 38 5.02 21.14 -14.34
CA ILE A 38 5.27 20.97 -12.90
C ILE A 38 4.66 19.65 -12.40
N SER A 39 3.42 19.34 -12.78
CA SER A 39 2.74 18.13 -12.32
C SER A 39 3.46 16.86 -12.77
N THR A 40 4.03 16.88 -13.98
CA THR A 40 4.85 15.79 -14.51
C THR A 40 6.14 15.63 -13.71
N VAL A 41 6.83 16.73 -13.40
CA VAL A 41 8.05 16.71 -12.56
C VAL A 41 7.74 16.19 -11.15
N LEU A 42 6.64 16.65 -10.55
CA LEU A 42 6.21 16.23 -9.22
C LEU A 42 5.86 14.75 -9.18
N TYR A 43 5.11 14.27 -10.17
CA TYR A 43 4.81 12.86 -10.31
C TYR A 43 6.08 12.03 -10.46
N SER A 44 7.05 12.48 -11.27
CA SER A 44 8.34 11.80 -11.42
C SER A 44 9.07 11.70 -10.08
N ILE A 45 9.17 12.80 -9.31
CA ILE A 45 9.84 12.82 -8.01
C ILE A 45 9.09 11.96 -6.98
N GLU A 46 7.76 12.04 -6.95
CA GLU A 46 6.96 11.23 -6.04
C GLU A 46 7.12 9.74 -6.34
N ARG A 47 7.05 9.38 -7.62
CA ARG A 47 7.24 8.02 -8.09
C ARG A 47 8.62 7.49 -7.75
N GLU A 48 9.68 8.24 -8.00
CA GLU A 48 11.06 7.86 -7.67
C GLU A 48 11.22 7.59 -6.16
N LYS A 49 10.70 8.46 -5.30
CA LYS A 49 10.73 8.25 -3.84
C LYS A 49 9.92 7.04 -3.39
N ARG A 50 8.83 6.73 -4.08
CA ARG A 50 8.01 5.54 -3.79
C ARG A 50 8.68 4.28 -4.28
N GLU A 51 9.37 4.33 -5.43
CA GLU A 51 10.22 3.25 -5.93
C GLU A 51 11.32 2.93 -4.91
N GLU A 52 12.05 3.94 -4.43
CA GLU A 52 13.06 3.80 -3.37
C GLU A 52 12.49 3.13 -2.12
N ARG A 53 11.36 3.61 -1.59
CA ARG A 53 10.71 2.96 -0.42
C ARG A 53 10.20 1.55 -0.71
N THR A 54 9.79 1.27 -1.94
CA THR A 54 9.35 -0.08 -2.33
C THR A 54 10.54 -1.02 -2.38
N ASP A 55 11.71 -0.53 -2.80
CA ASP A 55 12.96 -1.27 -2.77
C ASP A 55 13.42 -1.52 -1.32
N GLU A 56 13.37 -0.51 -0.44
CA GLU A 56 13.63 -0.66 1.00
C GLU A 56 12.68 -1.68 1.67
N LEU A 57 11.41 -1.68 1.26
CA LEU A 57 10.43 -2.67 1.71
C LEU A 57 10.80 -4.07 1.22
N ARG A 58 11.19 -4.23 -0.06
CA ARG A 58 11.63 -5.52 -0.60
C ARG A 58 12.83 -6.05 0.16
N GLU A 59 13.83 -5.21 0.43
CA GLU A 59 15.00 -5.57 1.23
C GLU A 59 14.58 -6.00 2.65
N SER A 60 13.71 -5.23 3.30
CA SER A 60 13.23 -5.55 4.64
C SER A 60 12.42 -6.86 4.70
N LEU A 61 11.66 -7.17 3.65
CA LEU A 61 10.93 -8.43 3.53
C LEU A 61 11.88 -9.59 3.27
N ASN A 62 12.89 -9.41 2.41
CA ASN A 62 13.91 -10.41 2.18
C ASN A 62 14.67 -10.74 3.47
N ASP A 63 15.06 -9.73 4.24
CA ASP A 63 15.72 -9.93 5.53
C ASP A 63 14.81 -10.68 6.52
N PHE A 64 13.54 -10.27 6.62
CA PHE A 64 12.56 -10.92 7.47
C PHE A 64 12.35 -12.40 7.08
N PHE A 65 12.21 -12.68 5.79
CA PHE A 65 12.00 -14.04 5.30
C PHE A 65 13.26 -14.88 5.41
N ALA A 66 14.44 -14.37 5.06
CA ALA A 66 15.70 -15.08 5.25
C ALA A 66 15.94 -15.42 6.73
N HIS A 67 15.59 -14.51 7.65
CA HIS A 67 15.72 -14.75 9.08
C HIS A 67 14.74 -15.82 9.60
N ASN A 68 13.53 -15.87 9.05
CA ASN A 68 12.46 -16.74 9.53
C ASN A 68 12.22 -17.99 8.66
N HIS A 69 12.96 -18.16 7.56
CA HIS A 69 12.75 -19.24 6.60
C HIS A 69 12.93 -20.61 7.25
N GLN A 70 14.05 -20.83 7.94
CA GLN A 70 14.32 -22.09 8.62
C GLN A 70 13.24 -22.41 9.66
N LEU A 71 12.83 -21.40 10.44
CA LEU A 71 11.79 -21.57 11.46
C LEU A 71 10.45 -21.98 10.85
N LEU A 72 10.06 -21.35 9.74
CA LEU A 72 8.84 -21.68 9.01
C LEU A 72 8.93 -23.04 8.32
N SER A 73 10.10 -23.40 7.78
CA SER A 73 10.36 -24.70 7.18
C SER A 73 10.25 -25.81 8.22
N ASP A 74 10.91 -25.66 9.37
CA ASP A 74 10.88 -26.64 10.45
C ASP A 74 9.45 -26.85 10.96
N LEU A 75 8.71 -25.76 11.13
CA LEU A 75 7.33 -25.79 11.60
C LEU A 75 6.37 -26.38 10.56
N PHE A 76 6.56 -26.07 9.28
CA PHE A 76 5.78 -26.65 8.18
C PHE A 76 6.03 -28.16 8.07
N HIS A 77 7.28 -28.62 8.04
CA HIS A 77 7.60 -30.04 7.94
C HIS A 77 7.21 -30.83 9.20
N ALA A 78 7.26 -30.23 10.39
CA ALA A 78 6.70 -30.86 11.60
C ALA A 78 5.19 -31.15 11.44
N PHE A 79 4.46 -30.24 10.78
CA PHE A 79 3.04 -30.39 10.50
C PHE A 79 2.71 -31.33 9.35
N GLU A 80 3.52 -31.31 8.30
CA GLU A 80 3.39 -32.20 7.16
C GLU A 80 3.39 -33.67 7.61
N ASN A 81 4.33 -34.05 8.49
CA ASN A 81 4.40 -35.40 9.04
C ASN A 81 3.24 -35.77 10.00
N THR A 82 2.41 -34.81 10.40
CA THR A 82 1.23 -35.02 11.25
C THR A 82 -0.10 -34.85 10.50
N ALA A 83 -0.06 -34.31 9.29
CA ALA A 83 -1.20 -34.27 8.40
C ALA A 83 -1.49 -35.68 7.85
N PRO A 84 -2.75 -36.03 7.52
CA PRO A 84 -3.05 -37.29 6.87
C PRO A 84 -2.37 -37.38 5.49
N ASP A 85 -1.82 -38.55 5.14
CA ASP A 85 -1.05 -38.81 3.91
C ASP A 85 -1.76 -38.30 2.62
N ASP A 86 -3.09 -38.38 2.58
CA ASP A 86 -3.91 -37.92 1.43
C ASP A 86 -3.72 -36.42 1.11
N TYR A 87 -3.28 -35.60 2.09
CA TYR A 87 -3.10 -34.16 1.92
C TYR A 87 -1.65 -33.75 1.64
N THR A 88 -0.67 -34.58 2.00
CA THR A 88 0.76 -34.29 1.79
C THR A 88 1.20 -34.63 0.38
N ASP A 89 0.67 -35.72 -0.18
CA ASP A 89 0.88 -36.12 -1.60
C ASP A 89 0.48 -35.01 -2.58
N ASP A 90 -0.44 -34.17 -2.14
CA ASP A 90 -0.99 -33.05 -2.87
C ASP A 90 -0.03 -31.86 -2.96
N PHE A 91 0.82 -31.61 -1.96
CA PHE A 91 1.83 -30.54 -2.00
C PHE A 91 3.14 -30.98 -2.65
N ASP A 92 3.50 -32.26 -2.52
CA ASP A 92 4.68 -32.84 -3.17
C ASP A 92 4.60 -32.76 -4.71
N GLN A 93 3.39 -32.87 -5.28
CA GLN A 93 3.17 -32.75 -6.72
C GLN A 93 3.34 -31.31 -7.24
N VAL A 94 3.24 -30.32 -6.36
CA VAL A 94 3.29 -28.89 -6.70
C VAL A 94 4.72 -28.33 -6.53
N SER A 95 5.71 -29.19 -6.30
CA SER A 95 7.10 -28.81 -6.07
C SER A 95 7.69 -28.06 -7.29
N GLY A 96 7.58 -26.74 -7.29
CA GLY A 96 8.14 -25.88 -8.34
C GLY A 96 7.27 -24.68 -8.71
N ASP A 97 5.96 -24.74 -8.47
CA ASP A 97 5.05 -23.61 -8.69
C ASP A 97 4.46 -23.16 -7.33
N PHE A 98 5.09 -22.14 -6.75
CA PHE A 98 4.66 -21.60 -5.46
C PHE A 98 3.25 -20.99 -5.51
N ASP A 99 2.80 -20.54 -6.68
CA ASP A 99 1.49 -19.94 -6.84
C ASP A 99 0.41 -21.03 -6.77
N GLU A 100 0.67 -22.15 -7.43
CA GLU A 100 -0.16 -23.35 -7.35
C GLU A 100 -0.20 -23.90 -5.92
N ALA A 101 0.94 -23.92 -5.20
CA ALA A 101 0.98 -24.41 -3.81
C ALA A 101 0.14 -23.53 -2.88
N VAL A 102 0.24 -22.21 -3.00
CA VAL A 102 -0.56 -21.26 -2.22
C VAL A 102 -2.05 -21.38 -2.58
N GLN A 103 -2.37 -21.58 -3.85
CA GLN A 103 -3.76 -21.75 -4.31
C GLN A 103 -4.36 -23.05 -3.79
N LYS A 104 -3.63 -24.16 -3.85
CA LYS A 104 -4.05 -25.45 -3.32
C LYS A 104 -4.28 -25.42 -1.81
N ALA A 105 -3.40 -24.74 -1.07
CA ALA A 105 -3.60 -24.50 0.36
C ALA A 105 -4.90 -23.71 0.65
N LYS A 106 -5.28 -22.76 -0.21
CA LYS A 106 -6.54 -22.03 -0.06
C LYS A 106 -7.75 -22.93 -0.33
N GLU A 107 -7.67 -23.79 -1.34
CA GLU A 107 -8.73 -24.74 -1.69
C GLU A 107 -8.93 -25.78 -0.57
N LEU A 108 -7.85 -26.38 -0.07
CA LEU A 108 -7.90 -27.32 1.05
C LEU A 108 -8.49 -26.70 2.31
N LYS A 109 -8.18 -25.42 2.57
CA LYS A 109 -8.78 -24.67 3.66
C LYS A 109 -10.30 -24.50 3.49
N GLU A 110 -10.79 -24.28 2.27
CA GLU A 110 -12.21 -24.04 2.00
C GLU A 110 -13.04 -25.33 1.98
N GLU A 111 -12.43 -26.46 1.59
CA GLU A 111 -13.10 -27.75 1.46
C GLU A 111 -13.09 -28.60 2.74
N SER A 112 -12.18 -28.30 3.68
CA SER A 112 -11.97 -29.12 4.87
C SER A 112 -12.63 -28.54 6.12
N ASP A 113 -13.38 -29.38 6.83
CA ASP A 113 -13.89 -29.09 8.18
C ASP A 113 -12.86 -29.44 9.29
N SER A 114 -11.70 -29.99 8.93
CA SER A 114 -10.67 -30.43 9.88
C SER A 114 -9.77 -29.28 10.31
N GLU A 115 -9.78 -28.92 11.59
CA GLU A 115 -8.95 -27.85 12.16
C GLU A 115 -7.45 -28.06 11.87
N VAL A 116 -6.97 -29.31 11.90
CA VAL A 116 -5.56 -29.65 11.61
C VAL A 116 -5.22 -29.32 10.15
N VAL A 117 -6.12 -29.62 9.22
CA VAL A 117 -5.92 -29.32 7.78
C VAL A 117 -5.95 -27.81 7.54
N ILE A 118 -6.81 -27.08 8.24
CA ILE A 118 -6.86 -25.62 8.10
C ILE A 118 -5.60 -24.96 8.68
N ILE A 119 -5.12 -25.43 9.83
CA ILE A 119 -3.84 -24.96 10.42
C ILE A 119 -2.69 -25.26 9.45
N TYR A 120 -2.59 -26.49 8.95
CA TYR A 120 -1.58 -26.89 7.98
C TYR A 120 -1.61 -26.01 6.72
N SER A 121 -2.80 -25.76 6.17
CA SER A 121 -3.00 -24.89 5.00
C SER A 121 -2.48 -23.47 5.25
N HIS A 122 -2.74 -22.91 6.43
CA HIS A 122 -2.21 -21.60 6.78
C HIS A 122 -0.68 -21.59 6.94
N LEU A 123 -0.11 -22.64 7.51
CA LEU A 123 1.35 -22.80 7.61
C LEU A 123 2.00 -22.96 6.23
N ALA A 124 1.37 -23.71 5.33
CA ALA A 124 1.78 -23.82 3.93
C ALA A 124 1.81 -22.44 3.26
N ILE A 125 0.75 -21.65 3.40
CA ILE A 125 0.70 -20.28 2.84
C ILE A 125 1.84 -19.43 3.40
N LEU A 126 2.13 -19.49 4.70
CA LEU A 126 3.23 -18.74 5.30
C LEU A 126 4.59 -19.17 4.73
N TYR A 127 4.83 -20.48 4.65
CA TYR A 127 6.07 -21.06 4.14
C TYR A 127 6.29 -20.72 2.66
N TYR A 128 5.34 -21.05 1.78
CA TYR A 128 5.47 -20.78 0.34
C TYR A 128 5.48 -19.29 0.00
N SER A 129 4.85 -18.44 0.82
CA SER A 129 4.99 -16.98 0.68
C SER A 129 6.43 -16.50 0.89
N THR A 130 7.22 -17.18 1.74
CA THR A 130 8.65 -16.85 1.92
C THR A 130 9.47 -17.20 0.69
N LEU A 131 9.15 -18.34 0.05
CA LEU A 131 9.84 -18.84 -1.14
C LEU A 131 9.55 -17.97 -2.38
N ARG A 132 8.34 -17.42 -2.51
CA ARG A 132 7.97 -16.53 -3.63
C ARG A 132 8.82 -15.26 -3.72
N LEU A 133 9.36 -14.78 -2.60
CA LEU A 133 10.08 -13.50 -2.56
C LEU A 133 11.54 -13.60 -3.00
N GLU A 134 12.12 -14.80 -3.06
CA GLU A 134 13.48 -15.01 -3.55
C GLU A 134 13.62 -14.71 -5.06
N THR A 135 12.52 -14.81 -5.80
CA THR A 135 12.43 -14.39 -7.21
C THR A 135 12.06 -12.91 -7.31
N ARG A 136 12.63 -12.18 -8.29
CA ARG A 136 12.34 -10.75 -8.54
C ARG A 136 10.83 -10.51 -8.70
N CYS A 137 10.20 -10.16 -7.61
CA CYS A 137 8.76 -10.03 -7.48
C CYS A 137 8.30 -8.64 -7.92
N ASP A 138 7.25 -8.57 -8.74
CA ASP A 138 6.66 -7.29 -9.13
C ASP A 138 5.87 -6.64 -7.97
N VAL A 139 5.45 -5.38 -8.12
CA VAL A 139 4.72 -4.65 -7.05
C VAL A 139 3.37 -5.30 -6.73
N ARG A 140 2.72 -5.91 -7.72
CA ARG A 140 1.42 -6.54 -7.56
C ARG A 140 1.55 -7.87 -6.82
N GLU A 141 2.48 -8.72 -7.24
CA GLU A 141 2.82 -9.96 -6.57
C GLU A 141 3.26 -9.69 -5.13
N LEU A 142 4.09 -8.67 -4.90
CA LEU A 142 4.53 -8.28 -3.56
C LEU A 142 3.34 -7.91 -2.66
N LYS A 143 2.34 -7.21 -3.21
CA LYS A 143 1.09 -6.90 -2.52
C LYS A 143 0.30 -8.16 -2.18
N GLU A 144 0.24 -9.12 -3.09
CA GLU A 144 -0.45 -10.39 -2.91
C GLU A 144 0.25 -11.24 -1.83
N ILE A 145 1.59 -11.35 -1.85
CA ILE A 145 2.38 -12.05 -0.84
C ILE A 145 2.17 -11.44 0.56
N ILE A 146 2.29 -10.12 0.70
CA ILE A 146 2.07 -9.43 1.99
C ILE A 146 0.65 -9.69 2.50
N ARG A 147 -0.35 -9.66 1.62
CA ARG A 147 -1.75 -9.89 1.97
C ARG A 147 -1.98 -11.33 2.42
N ASP A 148 -1.48 -12.31 1.67
CA ASP A 148 -1.69 -13.74 1.95
C ASP A 148 -0.96 -14.15 3.24
N PHE A 149 0.29 -13.69 3.41
CA PHE A 149 1.06 -13.90 4.64
C PHE A 149 0.35 -13.30 5.85
N LYS A 150 -0.07 -12.03 5.75
CA LYS A 150 -0.81 -11.36 6.82
C LYS A 150 -2.12 -12.08 7.16
N SER A 151 -2.91 -12.44 6.14
CA SER A 151 -4.21 -13.08 6.34
C SER A 151 -4.07 -14.42 7.05
N SER A 152 -3.06 -15.21 6.69
CA SER A 152 -2.80 -16.51 7.34
C SER A 152 -2.29 -16.34 8.77
N LEU A 153 -1.43 -15.35 8.99
CA LEU A 153 -0.90 -15.04 10.31
C LEU A 153 -2.00 -14.52 11.26
N ASP A 154 -2.89 -13.65 10.77
CA ASP A 154 -4.05 -13.15 11.53
C ASP A 154 -5.04 -14.29 11.83
N ALA A 155 -5.31 -15.17 10.86
CA ALA A 155 -6.22 -16.32 11.03
C ALA A 155 -5.70 -17.33 12.06
N LEU A 156 -4.43 -17.74 11.96
CA LEU A 156 -3.80 -18.62 12.96
C LEU A 156 -3.94 -18.03 14.36
N GLN A 157 -3.65 -16.73 14.50
CA GLN A 157 -3.71 -16.11 15.81
C GLN A 157 -5.13 -15.93 16.36
N HIS A 158 -6.07 -15.47 15.53
CA HIS A 158 -7.40 -15.09 15.98
C HIS A 158 -8.37 -16.27 16.03
N ASP A 159 -8.33 -17.13 15.02
CA ASP A 159 -9.31 -18.20 14.86
C ASP A 159 -8.87 -19.46 15.63
N TYR A 160 -7.56 -19.72 15.70
CA TYR A 160 -7.03 -20.97 16.26
C TYR A 160 -6.31 -20.81 17.60
N PHE A 161 -5.60 -19.70 17.81
CA PHE A 161 -4.79 -19.50 19.03
C PHE A 161 -5.36 -18.49 20.04
N HIS A 162 -6.54 -17.93 19.78
CA HIS A 162 -7.21 -17.07 20.74
C HIS A 162 -7.92 -17.89 21.84
N SER A 163 -7.84 -17.40 23.08
CA SER A 163 -8.12 -18.15 24.32
C SER A 163 -9.57 -18.62 24.49
N GLU A 164 -10.50 -18.12 23.69
CA GLU A 164 -11.92 -18.45 23.80
C GLU A 164 -12.37 -19.63 22.93
N ASN A 165 -11.52 -20.11 22.01
CA ASN A 165 -11.88 -21.28 21.20
C ASN A 165 -11.90 -22.56 22.08
N GLN A 166 -12.93 -23.40 21.92
CA GLN A 166 -13.13 -24.61 22.74
C GLN A 166 -11.94 -25.57 22.67
N PHE A 167 -11.29 -25.62 21.49
CA PHE A 167 -10.05 -26.37 21.27
C PHE A 167 -8.94 -25.92 22.24
N ASN A 168 -8.70 -24.60 22.36
CA ASN A 168 -7.72 -24.04 23.30
C ASN A 168 -8.09 -24.26 24.76
N ARG A 169 -9.37 -24.21 25.16
CA ARG A 169 -9.76 -24.39 26.57
C ARG A 169 -9.46 -25.80 27.09
N GLY A 170 -9.62 -26.83 26.26
CA GLY A 170 -9.22 -28.20 26.62
C GLY A 170 -7.69 -28.32 26.72
N LEU A 171 -7.00 -27.71 25.77
CA LEU A 171 -5.55 -27.80 25.62
C LEU A 171 -4.75 -27.02 26.67
N TYR A 172 -5.23 -25.83 27.04
CA TYR A 172 -4.68 -25.01 28.13
C TYR A 172 -4.82 -25.73 29.48
N LYS A 173 -5.96 -26.40 29.71
CA LYS A 173 -6.19 -27.21 30.92
C LYS A 173 -5.23 -28.39 31.03
N ASP A 174 -4.93 -29.06 29.91
CA ASP A 174 -4.02 -30.21 29.86
C ASP A 174 -2.54 -29.81 29.95
N LEU A 175 -2.19 -28.62 29.45
CA LEU A 175 -0.83 -28.06 29.51
C LEU A 175 -0.42 -27.62 30.91
N THR A 176 -1.28 -26.88 31.62
CA THR A 176 -0.84 -26.24 32.86
C THR A 176 -1.03 -27.11 34.09
N LYS A 177 -2.12 -27.90 34.22
CA LYS A 177 -2.53 -28.48 35.53
C LYS A 177 -2.43 -27.47 36.71
N GLN A 178 -2.35 -26.19 36.42
CA GLN A 178 -2.07 -25.06 37.30
C GLN A 178 -2.97 -23.93 36.85
N ASP A 179 -3.50 -23.23 37.84
CA ASP A 179 -4.36 -22.07 37.66
C ASP A 179 -3.63 -20.98 36.86
N GLU A 180 -4.42 -20.19 36.13
CA GLU A 180 -3.99 -19.17 35.15
C GLU A 180 -3.03 -18.09 35.72
N ASP A 181 -2.89 -18.02 37.05
CA ASP A 181 -2.13 -17.02 37.80
C ASP A 181 -0.64 -17.38 38.07
N ASP A 182 -0.18 -18.60 37.74
CA ASP A 182 1.14 -19.14 38.14
C ASP A 182 2.19 -19.21 37.02
N ILE A 183 1.96 -18.57 35.86
CA ILE A 183 2.90 -18.64 34.73
C ILE A 183 4.16 -17.80 35.05
N PRO A 184 5.36 -18.40 35.13
CA PRO A 184 6.59 -17.65 35.36
C PRO A 184 6.89 -16.74 34.18
N ASP A 185 7.24 -15.48 34.45
CA ASP A 185 7.62 -14.46 33.45
C ASP A 185 8.78 -14.91 32.52
N GLU A 186 9.52 -15.96 32.90
CA GLU A 186 10.60 -16.55 32.10
C GLU A 186 10.12 -17.20 30.78
N TYR A 187 8.83 -17.58 30.69
CA TYR A 187 8.20 -18.03 29.42
C TYR A 187 7.59 -16.86 28.62
N LEU A 188 7.54 -15.66 29.20
CA LEU A 188 7.13 -14.43 28.53
C LEU A 188 8.34 -13.77 27.86
N LEU A 189 8.80 -14.36 26.76
CA LEU A 189 9.59 -13.67 25.72
C LEU A 189 10.73 -12.79 26.27
N GLU A 190 11.57 -13.30 27.18
CA GLU A 190 12.89 -12.69 27.34
C GLU A 190 13.72 -13.00 26.08
N SER A 191 14.30 -11.94 25.53
CA SER A 191 14.96 -11.79 24.24
C SER A 191 16.21 -12.67 23.98
N GLY A 192 16.36 -13.80 24.69
CA GLY A 192 17.51 -14.70 24.64
C GLY A 192 17.24 -16.09 24.05
N VAL A 193 15.98 -16.49 23.81
CA VAL A 193 15.63 -17.88 23.40
C VAL A 193 16.11 -18.24 21.97
N PHE A 194 16.55 -17.26 21.19
CA PHE A 194 17.06 -17.47 19.82
C PHE A 194 18.37 -16.73 19.56
N SER A 195 19.25 -16.64 20.57
CA SER A 195 20.66 -16.41 20.27
C SER A 195 21.13 -17.49 19.29
N ARG A 196 21.84 -17.06 18.24
CA ARG A 196 22.27 -17.79 17.04
C ARG A 196 23.20 -19.00 17.29
N ASP A 197 23.27 -19.51 18.51
CA ASP A 197 23.96 -20.74 18.87
C ASP A 197 23.01 -21.94 18.64
N ASP A 198 23.57 -23.05 18.18
CA ASP A 198 22.93 -24.25 17.60
C ASP A 198 21.91 -25.00 18.49
N THR A 199 21.42 -24.40 19.57
CA THR A 199 20.44 -24.96 20.49
C THR A 199 19.17 -24.11 20.47
N ASN A 200 18.41 -24.17 19.37
CA ASN A 200 17.06 -23.60 19.36
C ASN A 200 16.14 -24.58 20.14
N PRO A 201 15.74 -24.24 21.39
CA PRO A 201 15.03 -25.18 22.25
C PRO A 201 13.66 -25.58 21.69
N ILE A 202 13.10 -24.78 20.76
CA ILE A 202 11.86 -25.11 20.06
C ILE A 202 12.08 -26.27 19.07
N VAL A 203 13.14 -26.19 18.28
CA VAL A 203 13.48 -27.22 17.28
C VAL A 203 13.89 -28.51 17.98
N GLU A 204 14.65 -28.40 19.08
CA GLU A 204 15.01 -29.53 19.93
C GLU A 204 13.77 -30.20 20.52
N HIS A 205 12.82 -29.43 21.07
CA HIS A 205 11.59 -29.99 21.63
C HIS A 205 10.72 -30.72 20.60
N LEU A 206 10.57 -30.17 19.40
CA LEU A 206 9.85 -30.82 18.30
C LEU A 206 10.54 -32.11 17.86
N ASN A 207 11.87 -32.10 17.77
CA ASN A 207 12.66 -33.28 17.38
C ASN A 207 12.68 -34.37 18.46
N GLU A 208 12.71 -34.02 19.74
CA GLU A 208 12.68 -34.98 20.86
C GLU A 208 11.34 -35.71 20.94
N ASN A 209 10.23 -35.00 20.79
CA ASN A 209 8.90 -35.61 20.85
C ASN A 209 8.63 -36.53 19.64
N ARG A 210 9.23 -36.25 18.48
CA ARG A 210 9.17 -37.10 17.27
C ARG A 210 9.68 -38.52 17.50
N ILE A 211 10.72 -38.69 18.31
CA ILE A 211 11.39 -39.99 18.52
C ILE A 211 10.52 -40.94 19.36
N SER A 212 9.51 -40.44 20.06
CA SER A 212 8.72 -41.20 21.02
C SER A 212 7.42 -41.82 20.48
N SER A 213 7.06 -41.59 19.20
CA SER A 213 5.83 -42.15 18.61
C SER A 213 6.09 -43.51 17.93
N PRO A 214 5.54 -44.63 18.42
CA PRO A 214 5.79 -45.95 17.86
C PRO A 214 5.05 -46.12 16.52
N THR A 215 5.83 -46.12 15.44
CA THR A 215 5.40 -46.44 14.08
C THR A 215 4.87 -47.88 14.02
N ASN A 216 3.56 -48.03 13.84
CA ASN A 216 2.92 -49.34 13.62
C ASN A 216 2.35 -49.36 12.18
N PRO A 217 2.83 -50.23 11.28
CA PRO A 217 2.67 -50.04 9.83
C PRO A 217 1.39 -50.61 9.21
N HIS A 218 0.34 -50.97 9.96
CA HIS A 218 -0.83 -51.63 9.36
C HIS A 218 -2.19 -51.10 9.83
N LYS A 219 -2.93 -50.55 8.85
CA LYS A 219 -4.34 -50.10 8.84
C LYS A 219 -4.63 -48.74 9.47
N SER A 220 -4.51 -47.70 8.64
CA SER A 220 -5.00 -46.34 8.83
C SER A 220 -6.54 -46.27 8.71
N THR A 221 -7.26 -46.69 9.75
CA THR A 221 -8.41 -45.86 10.15
C THR A 221 -7.79 -44.56 10.65
N VAL A 222 -8.02 -43.45 9.95
CA VAL A 222 -7.51 -42.11 10.27
C VAL A 222 -7.98 -41.76 11.68
N THR A 223 -7.20 -42.13 12.69
CA THR A 223 -7.35 -41.60 14.03
C THR A 223 -6.96 -40.14 13.92
N PRO A 224 -7.84 -39.20 14.35
CA PRO A 224 -7.52 -37.79 14.29
C PRO A 224 -6.19 -37.58 15.01
N VAL A 225 -5.21 -37.04 14.31
CA VAL A 225 -3.90 -36.73 14.88
C VAL A 225 -4.14 -35.64 15.91
N VAL A 226 -4.04 -36.01 17.18
CA VAL A 226 -4.22 -35.08 18.29
C VAL A 226 -2.87 -34.43 18.56
N LEU A 227 -2.71 -33.18 18.10
CA LEU A 227 -1.57 -32.36 18.48
C LEU A 227 -1.50 -32.24 20.00
N SER A 228 -0.32 -32.45 20.56
CA SER A 228 -0.10 -32.27 21.98
C SER A 228 -0.23 -30.79 22.35
N GLY A 229 -0.56 -30.55 23.62
CA GLY A 229 -0.57 -29.22 24.20
C GLY A 229 0.68 -28.40 23.88
N LYS A 230 1.85 -29.03 24.07
CA LYS A 230 3.14 -28.35 23.94
C LYS A 230 3.42 -27.91 22.50
N GLU A 231 3.04 -28.72 21.52
CA GLU A 231 3.20 -28.38 20.09
C GLU A 231 2.39 -27.14 19.72
N LEU A 232 1.14 -27.06 20.17
CA LEU A 232 0.28 -25.91 19.91
C LEU A 232 0.74 -24.63 20.62
N TYR A 233 1.25 -24.74 21.85
CA TYR A 233 1.86 -23.61 22.55
C TYR A 233 3.08 -23.07 21.79
N THR A 234 3.94 -23.98 21.32
CA THR A 234 5.13 -23.64 20.53
C THR A 234 4.76 -22.93 19.23
N ILE A 235 3.77 -23.42 18.49
CA ILE A 235 3.30 -22.76 17.25
C ILE A 235 2.76 -21.37 17.56
N ARG A 236 1.96 -21.24 18.62
CA ARG A 236 1.45 -19.93 19.04
C ARG A 236 2.58 -18.94 19.33
N ALA A 237 3.62 -19.39 20.03
CA ALA A 237 4.78 -18.55 20.32
C ALA A 237 5.49 -18.10 19.03
N VAL A 238 5.69 -19.02 18.08
CA VAL A 238 6.27 -18.72 16.76
C VAL A 238 5.40 -17.76 15.96
N VAL A 239 4.10 -18.01 15.85
CA VAL A 239 3.14 -17.14 15.14
C VAL A 239 3.11 -15.74 15.76
N ASN A 240 3.13 -15.62 17.08
CA ASN A 240 3.14 -14.33 17.74
C ASN A 240 4.44 -13.56 17.49
N ARG A 241 5.59 -14.24 17.48
CA ARG A 241 6.87 -13.64 17.11
C ARG A 241 6.85 -13.15 15.67
N LEU A 242 6.44 -14.00 14.74
CA LEU A 242 6.28 -13.65 13.32
C LEU A 242 5.38 -12.43 13.16
N ARG A 243 4.30 -12.33 13.94
CA ARG A 243 3.41 -11.15 13.92
C ARG A 243 4.14 -9.87 14.29
N ILE A 244 4.90 -9.89 15.39
CA ILE A 244 5.58 -8.72 15.91
C ILE A 244 6.64 -8.26 14.89
N GLU A 245 7.46 -9.19 14.41
CA GLU A 245 8.50 -8.90 13.42
C GLU A 245 7.90 -8.43 12.08
N PHE A 246 6.91 -9.14 11.54
CA PHE A 246 6.22 -8.76 10.31
C PHE A 246 5.47 -7.44 10.46
N GLY A 247 4.95 -7.13 11.64
CA GLY A 247 4.33 -5.85 11.97
C GLY A 247 5.28 -4.68 11.71
N SER A 248 6.56 -4.82 12.06
CA SER A 248 7.58 -3.81 11.78
C SER A 248 7.80 -3.62 10.27
N VAL A 249 7.91 -4.70 9.50
CA VAL A 249 8.09 -4.66 8.04
C VAL A 249 6.86 -4.07 7.36
N ARG A 250 5.66 -4.43 7.82
CA ARG A 250 4.39 -3.91 7.31
C ARG A 250 4.29 -2.40 7.48
N THR A 251 4.81 -1.81 8.55
CA THR A 251 4.80 -0.34 8.67
C THR A 251 5.62 0.37 7.60
N LYS A 252 6.57 -0.33 6.97
CA LYS A 252 7.32 0.20 5.82
C LYS A 252 6.55 0.12 4.50
N SER A 253 5.44 -0.62 4.43
CA SER A 253 4.65 -0.71 3.20
C SER A 253 3.79 0.53 2.93
N TYR A 254 3.63 1.40 3.92
CA TYR A 254 2.94 2.68 3.74
C TYR A 254 3.75 3.63 2.85
N ARG A 255 3.05 4.32 1.94
CA ARG A 255 3.60 5.28 0.98
C ARG A 255 4.63 4.66 0.05
N THR A 256 4.40 3.42 -0.34
CA THR A 256 5.16 2.71 -1.38
C THR A 256 4.38 2.77 -2.69
N LEU A 257 4.80 1.99 -3.69
CA LEU A 257 4.00 1.77 -4.89
C LEU A 257 2.79 0.85 -4.65
N ILE A 258 2.82 0.03 -3.59
CA ILE A 258 1.77 -0.96 -3.28
C ILE A 258 0.44 -0.29 -2.90
N ASP A 259 0.53 0.83 -2.18
CA ASP A 259 -0.58 1.64 -1.70
C ASP A 259 -0.71 2.97 -2.46
N TYR A 260 -0.19 3.03 -3.69
CA TYR A 260 -0.24 4.25 -4.47
C TYR A 260 -1.63 4.51 -5.05
N ASP A 261 -2.35 5.42 -4.40
CA ASP A 261 -3.45 6.14 -5.03
C ASP A 261 -2.90 7.45 -5.63
N PRO A 262 -2.77 7.56 -6.96
CA PRO A 262 -2.16 8.71 -7.57
C PRO A 262 -3.10 9.92 -7.50
N HIS A 263 -2.83 10.82 -6.55
CA HIS A 263 -3.51 12.13 -6.45
C HIS A 263 -3.43 12.95 -7.75
N ILE A 264 -2.49 12.62 -8.65
CA ILE A 264 -2.38 13.22 -9.99
C ILE A 264 -3.67 13.10 -10.81
N VAL A 265 -4.54 12.11 -10.56
CA VAL A 265 -5.82 12.00 -11.28
C VAL A 265 -6.70 13.22 -11.01
N GLN A 266 -6.69 13.76 -9.79
CA GLN A 266 -7.43 14.97 -9.46
C GLN A 266 -6.84 16.20 -10.16
N ILE A 267 -5.51 16.29 -10.20
CA ILE A 267 -4.79 17.37 -10.87
C ILE A 267 -5.08 17.34 -12.38
N ILE A 268 -4.99 16.17 -13.02
CA ILE A 268 -5.30 16.00 -14.45
C ILE A 268 -6.74 16.44 -14.76
N LYS A 269 -7.72 16.02 -13.94
CA LYS A 269 -9.12 16.44 -14.11
C LYS A 269 -9.27 17.96 -14.04
N LEU A 270 -8.62 18.60 -13.05
CA LEU A 270 -8.64 20.05 -12.91
C LEU A 270 -7.95 20.74 -14.09
N THR A 271 -6.80 20.25 -14.53
CA THR A 271 -6.08 20.79 -15.69
C THR A 271 -6.93 20.70 -16.96
N ILE A 272 -7.61 19.57 -17.20
CA ILE A 272 -8.53 19.42 -18.34
C ILE A 272 -9.66 20.45 -18.26
N ALA A 273 -10.26 20.65 -17.08
CA ALA A 273 -11.31 21.65 -16.91
C ALA A 273 -10.81 23.08 -17.20
N ILE A 274 -9.59 23.42 -16.75
CA ILE A 274 -8.94 24.71 -17.05
C ILE A 274 -8.68 24.86 -18.55
N ILE A 275 -8.20 23.81 -19.23
CA ILE A 275 -8.00 23.83 -20.70
C ILE A 275 -9.31 24.13 -21.42
N VAL A 276 -10.38 23.43 -21.04
CA VAL A 276 -11.69 23.60 -21.69
C VAL A 276 -12.21 25.02 -21.45
N ALA A 277 -12.19 25.49 -20.20
CA ALA A 277 -12.70 26.81 -19.83
C ALA A 277 -11.84 27.97 -20.33
N GLY A 278 -10.52 27.85 -20.25
CA GLY A 278 -9.56 28.92 -20.51
C GLY A 278 -9.00 28.97 -21.93
N VAL A 279 -9.11 27.88 -22.69
CA VAL A 279 -8.53 27.78 -24.05
C VAL A 279 -9.61 27.40 -25.07
N VAL A 280 -10.29 26.26 -24.88
CA VAL A 280 -11.20 25.72 -25.89
C VAL A 280 -12.43 26.62 -26.08
N ILE A 281 -13.09 27.01 -24.99
CA ILE A 281 -14.28 27.87 -25.04
C ILE A 281 -13.96 29.25 -25.67
N PRO A 282 -12.90 29.97 -25.24
CA PRO A 282 -12.48 31.22 -25.88
C PRO A 282 -12.16 31.07 -27.38
N ILE A 283 -11.46 30.00 -27.77
CA ILE A 283 -11.17 29.72 -29.18
C ILE A 283 -12.46 29.41 -29.96
N ALA A 284 -13.40 28.67 -29.38
CA ALA A 284 -14.68 28.38 -30.02
C ALA A 284 -15.51 29.67 -30.27
N PHE A 285 -15.42 30.65 -29.36
CA PHE A 285 -16.03 31.96 -29.57
C PHE A 285 -15.41 32.76 -30.72
N LEU A 286 -14.13 32.53 -31.07
CA LEU A 286 -13.52 33.14 -32.27
C LEU A 286 -14.13 32.61 -33.57
N PHE A 287 -14.51 31.33 -33.62
CA PHE A 287 -15.01 30.70 -34.85
C PHE A 287 -16.53 30.75 -35.00
N SER A 288 -17.23 30.74 -33.89
CA SER A 288 -18.70 30.66 -33.85
C SER A 288 -19.19 31.56 -32.73
N PHE A 289 -19.29 32.85 -33.03
CA PHE A 289 -19.95 33.80 -32.14
C PHE A 289 -21.43 33.36 -31.98
N PRO A 290 -21.91 33.09 -30.76
CA PRO A 290 -23.29 32.73 -30.54
C PRO A 290 -24.21 33.83 -31.09
N PRO A 291 -25.18 33.52 -31.96
CA PRO A 291 -26.11 34.50 -32.51
C PRO A 291 -26.91 35.27 -31.43
N ILE A 292 -27.02 34.68 -30.23
CA ILE A 292 -27.60 35.31 -29.05
C ILE A 292 -26.83 36.58 -28.66
N LEU A 293 -25.50 36.58 -28.79
CA LEU A 293 -24.65 37.73 -28.43
C LEU A 293 -24.74 38.87 -29.46
N ASP A 294 -25.11 38.60 -30.71
CA ASP A 294 -25.37 39.67 -31.71
C ASP A 294 -26.62 40.49 -31.37
N SER A 295 -27.57 39.89 -30.64
CA SER A 295 -28.81 40.55 -30.21
C SER A 295 -28.68 41.31 -28.89
N LEU A 296 -27.67 40.98 -28.08
CA LEU A 296 -27.30 41.77 -26.92
C LEU A 296 -26.35 42.87 -27.41
N GLN A 297 -26.78 44.12 -27.42
CA GLN A 297 -25.85 45.26 -27.45
C GLN A 297 -25.06 45.27 -26.13
N ILE A 298 -24.11 44.34 -26.02
CA ILE A 298 -23.20 44.25 -24.90
C ILE A 298 -22.29 45.47 -25.01
N SER A 299 -22.38 46.38 -24.04
CA SER A 299 -21.48 47.52 -24.02
C SER A 299 -20.05 46.99 -23.90
N GLY A 300 -19.06 47.68 -24.49
CA GLY A 300 -17.66 47.23 -24.39
C GLY A 300 -17.19 46.99 -22.94
N TRP A 301 -17.86 47.63 -21.97
CA TRP A 301 -17.67 47.43 -20.54
C TRP A 301 -18.08 46.05 -20.03
N ASP A 302 -19.17 45.48 -20.52
CA ASP A 302 -19.65 44.16 -20.07
C ASP A 302 -18.72 43.05 -20.58
N LEU A 303 -18.22 43.19 -21.82
CA LEU A 303 -17.20 42.32 -22.38
C LEU A 303 -15.90 42.41 -21.56
N PHE A 304 -15.45 43.63 -21.26
CA PHE A 304 -14.27 43.88 -20.42
C PHE A 304 -14.42 43.34 -18.99
N LEU A 305 -15.61 43.47 -18.38
CA LEU A 305 -15.88 42.93 -17.05
C LEU A 305 -15.81 41.40 -17.07
N SER A 306 -16.44 40.77 -18.07
CA SER A 306 -16.39 39.31 -18.24
C SER A 306 -14.96 38.81 -18.44
N GLN A 307 -14.14 39.57 -19.19
CA GLN A 307 -12.71 39.33 -19.38
C GLN A 307 -11.94 39.37 -18.06
N MET A 308 -12.17 40.41 -17.25
CA MET A 308 -11.50 40.53 -15.95
C MET A 308 -11.93 39.40 -15.01
N VAL A 309 -13.20 39.02 -15.02
CA VAL A 309 -13.67 37.88 -14.22
C VAL A 309 -13.02 36.57 -14.68
N LEU A 310 -12.95 36.30 -15.98
CA LEU A 310 -12.35 35.06 -16.53
C LEU A 310 -10.85 35.01 -16.24
N LEU A 311 -10.14 36.11 -16.43
CA LEU A 311 -8.71 36.23 -16.13
C LEU A 311 -8.44 36.04 -14.64
N ILE A 312 -9.12 36.80 -13.77
CA ILE A 312 -8.98 36.70 -12.32
C ILE A 312 -9.29 35.27 -11.86
N THR A 313 -10.37 34.67 -12.36
CA THR A 313 -10.74 33.29 -12.01
C THR A 313 -9.67 32.29 -12.44
N THR A 314 -9.12 32.44 -13.65
CA THR A 314 -8.03 31.57 -14.15
C THR A 314 -6.77 31.71 -13.31
N VAL A 315 -6.41 32.95 -12.93
CA VAL A 315 -5.27 33.23 -12.05
C VAL A 315 -5.49 32.68 -10.65
N LEU A 316 -6.69 32.83 -10.07
CA LEU A 316 -7.02 32.29 -8.76
C LEU A 316 -6.96 30.77 -8.76
N ILE A 317 -7.53 30.10 -9.76
CA ILE A 317 -7.45 28.65 -9.91
C ILE A 317 -5.99 28.21 -10.06
N PHE A 318 -5.18 28.94 -10.82
CA PHE A 318 -3.76 28.67 -10.96
C PHE A 318 -3.02 28.78 -9.62
N ILE A 319 -3.23 29.86 -8.87
CA ILE A 319 -2.63 30.07 -7.55
C ILE A 319 -3.05 28.95 -6.60
N SER A 320 -4.34 28.61 -6.54
CA SER A 320 -4.84 27.50 -5.71
C SER A 320 -4.25 26.15 -6.12
N THR A 321 -4.02 25.93 -7.42
CA THR A 321 -3.37 24.72 -7.91
C THR A 321 -1.91 24.68 -7.47
N ILE A 322 -1.18 25.78 -7.61
CA ILE A 322 0.21 25.89 -7.15
C ILE A 322 0.28 25.70 -5.63
N GLU A 323 -0.62 26.30 -4.86
CA GLU A 323 -0.67 26.14 -3.41
C GLU A 323 -0.91 24.68 -3.02
N LEU A 324 -1.87 24.00 -3.66
CA LEU A 324 -2.12 22.57 -3.45
C LEU A 324 -0.88 21.73 -3.76
N LEU A 325 -0.19 22.03 -4.86
CA LEU A 325 1.07 21.38 -5.24
C LEU A 325 2.18 21.64 -4.21
N LEU A 326 2.27 22.86 -3.66
CA LEU A 326 3.25 23.22 -2.63
C LEU A 326 2.96 22.55 -1.29
N VAL A 327 1.68 22.40 -0.93
CA VAL A 327 1.26 21.65 0.26
C VAL A 327 1.63 20.17 0.11
N GLN A 328 1.41 19.58 -1.06
CA GLN A 328 1.84 18.20 -1.35
C GLN A 328 3.35 18.04 -1.32
N LEU A 329 4.09 19.06 -1.78
CA LEU A 329 5.55 19.10 -1.74
C LEU A 329 6.13 19.32 -0.34
N ARG A 330 5.36 19.89 0.60
CA ARG A 330 5.86 20.25 1.93
C ARG A 330 6.31 18.96 2.62
N PRO A 331 7.63 18.74 2.78
CA PRO A 331 8.12 17.53 3.40
C PRO A 331 7.67 17.51 4.86
N SER A 332 7.40 16.31 5.37
CA SER A 332 7.26 16.06 6.81
C SER A 332 8.49 16.62 7.54
N LYS A 333 8.35 17.83 8.12
CA LYS A 333 9.23 18.69 8.94
C LYS A 333 10.78 18.68 8.83
N ASN A 334 11.45 17.65 8.31
CA ASN A 334 12.90 17.48 8.49
C ASN A 334 13.75 17.47 7.21
N ASN A 335 13.19 17.56 6.00
CA ASN A 335 14.01 17.57 4.77
C ASN A 335 13.40 18.42 3.64
N LEU A 336 13.55 19.75 3.71
CA LEU A 336 13.20 20.62 2.57
C LEU A 336 14.22 20.45 1.44
N SER A 337 13.76 19.88 0.32
CA SER A 337 14.52 19.84 -0.93
C SER A 337 14.77 21.25 -1.47
N CYS A 338 15.83 21.42 -2.27
CA CYS A 338 16.21 22.70 -2.88
C CYS A 338 15.05 23.35 -3.66
N LEU A 339 14.23 22.52 -4.34
CA LEU A 339 13.04 22.98 -5.09
C LEU A 339 11.97 23.57 -4.17
N SER A 340 11.71 22.97 -3.01
CA SER A 340 10.74 23.50 -2.04
C SER A 340 11.19 24.85 -1.48
N ARG A 341 12.51 25.02 -1.25
CA ARG A 341 13.09 26.31 -0.85
C ARG A 341 12.99 27.36 -1.95
N PHE A 342 13.22 26.96 -3.20
CA PHE A 342 13.12 27.84 -4.37
C PHE A 342 11.68 28.31 -4.59
N LEU A 343 10.71 27.42 -4.51
CA LEU A 343 9.30 27.77 -4.68
C LEU A 343 8.77 28.59 -3.50
N LEU A 344 9.16 28.26 -2.25
CA LEU A 344 8.86 29.11 -1.09
C LEU A 344 9.50 30.50 -1.24
N TRP A 345 10.71 30.59 -1.77
CA TRP A 345 11.37 31.87 -2.05
C TRP A 345 10.64 32.65 -3.14
N ILE A 346 10.14 32.00 -4.20
CA ILE A 346 9.30 32.66 -5.22
C ILE A 346 8.00 33.19 -4.61
N VAL A 347 7.32 32.38 -3.80
CA VAL A 347 6.07 32.79 -3.13
C VAL A 347 6.32 33.95 -2.18
N ASP A 348 7.37 33.89 -1.37
CA ASP A 348 7.78 34.96 -0.45
C ASP A 348 8.15 36.26 -1.19
N LYS A 349 8.68 36.15 -2.42
CA LYS A 349 8.96 37.31 -3.29
C LYS A 349 7.76 37.83 -4.06
N LEU A 350 6.72 37.02 -4.25
CA LEU A 350 5.50 37.39 -4.95
C LEU A 350 4.37 37.86 -4.00
N SER A 351 4.44 37.53 -2.71
CA SER A 351 3.60 38.16 -1.67
C SER A 351 4.09 39.59 -1.39
N ILE A 352 3.68 40.51 -2.27
CA ILE A 352 3.72 41.97 -2.05
C ILE A 352 2.31 42.46 -1.72
#